data_AF-A0AAE0NGG9-F1
#
_entry.id   AF-A0AAE0NGG9-F1
#
_cell.length_a   1.000
_cell.length_b   1.000
_cell.length_c   1.000
_cell.angle_alpha   90.00
_cell.angle_beta   90.00
_cell.angle_gamma   90.00
#
_symmetry.space_group_name_H-M   'P 1'
#
loop_
_entity.id
_entity.type
_entity.pdbx_description
1 polymer ?
#
loop_
_entity_poly.entity_id
_entity_poly.type
_entity_poly.pdbx_seq_one_letter_code
_entity_poly.pdbx_strand_id
1 'polypeptide(L)'
;MEYVVAAPFNPYSKQLGQTDKEQRFAMMAAGIIRLLRGLPAPSDAIPGPYTTSPDKAFINHMIFKDQIAPTVYSDVAESEAHLNRVLAKGLKYRDKDPPVVRLDTKLVFCHTDFNDENYLFDTHNGRLRLHMIDFEHSSFLPIDFFAFAILMDGDWGAEQSTGRSVGIPARCLTNMPLMGEIQGIFTVYVPTVGQMSDRALLKHEIIQR
;
A
#
# COMPACT_ATOMS: atom_id res chain seq x y z
N MET A 1 -3.03 -5.50 31.68
CA MET A 1 -2.76 -4.62 30.54
C MET A 1 -1.61 -3.73 30.97
N GLU A 2 -0.43 -3.93 30.39
CA GLU A 2 0.80 -3.19 30.74
C GLU A 2 0.86 -1.94 29.85
N TYR A 3 1.01 -0.77 30.45
CA TYR A 3 1.07 0.49 29.71
C TYR A 3 2.51 0.75 29.27
N VAL A 4 2.73 0.98 27.97
CA VAL A 4 4.03 1.37 27.42
C VAL A 4 4.07 2.89 27.30
N VAL A 5 5.04 3.52 27.97
CA VAL A 5 5.33 4.95 27.79
C VAL A 5 6.31 5.06 26.63
N ALA A 6 5.78 5.33 25.43
CA ALA A 6 6.56 5.57 24.22
C ALA A 6 6.37 7.01 23.74
N ALA A 7 7.36 7.57 23.05
CA ALA A 7 7.30 8.92 22.48
C ALA A 7 7.43 8.86 20.95
N PRO A 8 6.87 9.84 20.21
CA PRO A 8 7.09 9.95 18.77
C PRO A 8 8.58 10.12 18.46
N PHE A 9 8.97 10.09 17.19
CA PHE A 9 10.37 10.28 16.80
C PHE A 9 10.98 11.62 17.27
N ASN A 10 10.16 12.67 17.32
CA ASN A 10 10.58 14.06 17.51
C ASN A 10 11.26 14.40 18.88
N PRO A 11 10.92 13.83 20.05
CA PRO A 11 11.55 14.19 21.33
C PRO A 11 12.93 13.55 21.57
N TYR A 12 13.31 12.48 20.87
CA TYR A 12 14.65 11.87 20.94
C TYR A 12 15.72 12.63 20.10
N SER A 13 15.30 13.71 19.44
CA SER A 13 16.12 14.58 18.59
C SER A 13 17.22 15.36 19.33
N LYS A 14 17.23 15.42 20.67
CA LYS A 14 18.20 16.24 21.43
C LYS A 14 19.55 15.58 21.78
N GLN A 15 19.75 14.27 21.54
CA GLN A 15 20.92 13.55 22.12
C GLN A 15 21.92 12.86 21.15
N LEU A 16 21.63 12.71 19.85
CA LEU A 16 22.61 12.24 18.84
C LEU A 16 22.69 13.22 17.65
N GLY A 17 23.72 13.15 16.81
CA GLY A 17 23.78 13.86 15.54
C GLY A 17 22.62 13.44 14.61
N GLN A 18 22.13 14.36 13.77
CA GLN A 18 20.89 14.22 13.01
C GLN A 18 20.93 13.05 12.00
N THR A 19 22.04 12.90 11.27
CA THR A 19 22.22 11.88 10.21
C THR A 19 22.25 10.43 10.72
N ASP A 20 22.91 10.16 11.85
CA ASP A 20 22.98 8.81 12.43
C ASP A 20 21.61 8.32 12.92
N LYS A 21 20.71 9.23 13.30
CA LYS A 21 19.37 8.89 13.78
C LYS A 21 18.44 8.50 12.66
N GLU A 22 18.41 9.30 11.59
CA GLU A 22 17.58 9.04 10.42
C GLU A 22 17.93 7.69 9.81
N GLN A 23 19.24 7.39 9.71
CA GLN A 23 19.70 6.10 9.23
C GLN A 23 19.30 4.94 10.16
N ARG A 24 19.47 5.10 11.48
CA ARG A 24 19.11 4.06 12.44
C ARG A 24 17.61 3.83 12.50
N PHE A 25 16.81 4.89 12.40
CA PHE A 25 15.36 4.80 12.30
C PHE A 25 14.98 4.04 11.02
N ALA A 26 15.48 4.47 9.86
CA ALA A 26 15.16 3.84 8.58
C ALA A 26 15.49 2.34 8.59
N MET A 27 16.61 1.95 9.23
CA MET A 27 16.95 0.55 9.43
C MET A 27 15.96 -0.21 10.32
N MET A 28 15.51 0.38 11.43
CA MET A 28 14.53 -0.25 12.34
C MET A 28 13.15 -0.35 11.71
N ALA A 29 12.67 0.72 11.05
CA ALA A 29 11.42 0.73 10.29
C ALA A 29 11.47 -0.34 9.18
N ALA A 30 12.55 -0.39 8.40
CA ALA A 30 12.74 -1.43 7.39
C ALA A 30 12.77 -2.85 7.98
N GLY A 31 13.22 -3.01 9.24
CA GLY A 31 13.15 -4.27 9.98
C GLY A 31 11.72 -4.70 10.29
N ILE A 32 10.91 -3.82 10.87
CA ILE A 32 9.49 -4.09 11.17
C ILE A 32 8.71 -4.36 9.90
N ILE A 33 8.92 -3.54 8.87
CA ILE A 33 8.25 -3.70 7.57
C ILE A 33 8.55 -5.06 6.94
N ARG A 34 9.82 -5.52 7.00
CA ARG A 34 10.19 -6.87 6.52
C ARG A 34 9.53 -7.98 7.33
N LEU A 35 9.40 -7.79 8.64
CA LEU A 35 8.71 -8.73 9.53
C LEU A 35 7.23 -8.82 9.18
N LEU A 36 6.55 -7.68 9.03
CA LEU A 36 5.14 -7.61 8.67
C LEU A 36 4.87 -8.28 7.31
N ARG A 37 5.68 -7.96 6.29
CA ARG A 37 5.57 -8.61 4.97
C ARG A 37 5.77 -10.13 5.03
N GLY A 38 6.50 -10.62 6.04
CA GLY A 38 6.73 -12.04 6.27
C GLY A 38 5.53 -12.78 6.87
N LEU A 39 4.50 -12.06 7.35
CA LEU A 39 3.30 -12.68 7.88
C LEU A 39 2.55 -13.42 6.77
N PRO A 40 2.18 -14.71 6.98
CA PRO A 40 1.42 -15.45 6.00
C PRO A 40 0.01 -14.86 5.88
N ALA A 41 -0.45 -14.68 4.64
CA ALA A 41 -1.86 -14.41 4.40
C ALA A 41 -2.71 -15.62 4.80
N PRO A 42 -3.87 -15.42 5.45
CA PRO A 42 -4.89 -16.45 5.57
C PRO A 42 -5.21 -17.07 4.20
N SER A 43 -5.54 -18.36 4.18
CA SER A 43 -5.80 -19.09 2.92
C SER A 43 -7.02 -18.57 2.15
N ASP A 44 -7.95 -17.92 2.85
CA ASP A 44 -9.16 -17.31 2.35
C ASP A 44 -9.04 -15.79 2.17
N ALA A 45 -7.85 -15.21 2.36
CA ALA A 45 -7.65 -13.79 2.22
C ALA A 45 -7.84 -13.35 0.75
N ILE A 46 -8.62 -12.29 0.59
CA ILE A 46 -8.79 -11.53 -0.66
C ILE A 46 -8.02 -10.21 -0.56
N PRO A 47 -7.80 -9.47 -1.66
CA PRO A 47 -7.17 -8.16 -1.59
C PRO A 47 -7.95 -7.19 -0.69
N GLY A 48 -7.33 -6.77 0.42
CA GLY A 48 -7.89 -5.81 1.36
C GLY A 48 -7.72 -6.17 2.84
N PRO A 49 -8.40 -5.44 3.73
CA PRO A 49 -8.35 -5.71 5.16
C PRO A 49 -8.92 -7.10 5.46
N TYR A 50 -8.25 -7.86 6.33
CA TYR A 50 -8.80 -9.14 6.78
C TYR A 50 -9.86 -8.89 7.85
N THR A 51 -11.11 -8.81 7.43
CA THR A 51 -12.24 -8.40 8.28
C THR A 51 -13.52 -9.16 7.94
N THR A 52 -14.40 -9.30 8.94
CA THR A 52 -15.76 -9.81 8.75
C THR A 52 -16.79 -8.70 8.54
N SER A 53 -16.38 -7.43 8.67
CA SER A 53 -17.24 -6.24 8.55
C SER A 53 -17.25 -5.73 7.10
N PRO A 54 -18.38 -5.82 6.37
CA PRO A 54 -18.44 -5.42 4.95
C PRO A 54 -18.13 -3.94 4.71
N ASP A 55 -18.49 -3.08 5.66
CA ASP A 55 -18.21 -1.64 5.65
C ASP A 55 -16.71 -1.30 5.78
N LYS A 56 -15.89 -2.26 6.23
CA LYS A 56 -14.44 -2.13 6.41
C LYS A 56 -13.64 -2.98 5.43
N ALA A 57 -14.29 -3.56 4.44
CA ALA A 57 -13.65 -4.44 3.46
C ALA A 57 -12.94 -3.67 2.33
N PHE A 58 -13.10 -2.35 2.28
CA PHE A 58 -12.45 -1.51 1.28
C PHE A 58 -10.96 -1.38 1.57
N ILE A 59 -10.15 -1.41 0.51
CA ILE A 59 -8.71 -1.17 0.62
C ILE A 59 -8.49 0.31 0.93
N ASN A 60 -7.81 0.60 2.03
CA ASN A 60 -7.29 1.93 2.30
C ASN A 60 -5.86 2.01 1.75
N HIS A 61 -5.63 2.83 0.70
CA HIS A 61 -4.33 2.98 0.04
C HIS A 61 -4.23 4.29 -0.73
N MET A 62 -3.10 4.99 -0.62
CA MET A 62 -2.81 6.27 -1.30
C MET A 62 -2.89 6.28 -2.84
N ILE A 63 -3.00 5.11 -3.47
CA ILE A 63 -3.16 5.03 -4.92
C ILE A 63 -4.57 5.47 -5.32
N PHE A 64 -5.54 5.25 -4.43
CA PHE A 64 -6.93 5.60 -4.67
C PHE A 64 -7.20 7.02 -4.21
N LYS A 65 -8.21 7.64 -4.83
CA LYS A 65 -8.74 8.92 -4.39
C LYS A 65 -9.30 8.79 -2.97
N ASP A 66 -9.07 9.82 -2.15
CA ASP A 66 -9.47 9.84 -0.74
C ASP A 66 -8.90 8.65 0.05
N GLN A 67 -7.85 8.02 -0.49
CA GLN A 67 -7.19 6.83 0.01
C GLN A 67 -8.09 5.60 0.14
N ILE A 68 -9.26 5.54 -0.49
CA ILE A 68 -10.20 4.41 -0.36
C ILE A 68 -10.48 3.81 -1.74
N ALA A 69 -10.32 2.50 -1.88
CA ALA A 69 -10.67 1.80 -3.11
C ALA A 69 -12.15 1.97 -3.43
N PRO A 70 -12.51 2.18 -4.70
CA PRO A 70 -13.91 2.45 -5.05
C PRO A 70 -14.79 1.20 -5.02
N THR A 71 -14.19 0.01 -4.86
CA THR A 71 -14.88 -1.28 -4.71
C THR A 71 -14.04 -2.23 -3.88
N VAL A 72 -14.70 -3.25 -3.31
CA VAL A 72 -14.05 -4.46 -2.80
C VAL A 72 -13.73 -5.36 -4.00
N TYR A 73 -12.57 -6.02 -3.98
CA TYR A 73 -12.17 -6.95 -5.02
C TYR A 73 -12.26 -8.39 -4.50
N SER A 74 -12.81 -9.31 -5.28
CA SER A 74 -12.90 -10.73 -4.94
C SER A 74 -11.55 -11.43 -4.99
N ASP A 75 -10.65 -10.96 -5.86
CA ASP A 75 -9.31 -11.52 -6.05
C ASP A 75 -8.35 -10.50 -6.69
N VAL A 76 -7.07 -10.90 -6.80
CA VAL A 76 -6.02 -10.06 -7.41
C VAL A 76 -6.31 -9.76 -8.88
N ALA A 77 -6.93 -10.68 -9.62
CA ALA A 77 -7.20 -10.50 -11.03
C ALA A 77 -8.27 -9.43 -11.26
N GLU A 78 -9.28 -9.34 -10.39
CA GLU A 78 -10.28 -8.27 -10.44
C GLU A 78 -9.64 -6.90 -10.16
N SER A 79 -8.77 -6.82 -9.14
CA SER A 79 -7.98 -5.61 -8.85
C SER A 79 -7.11 -5.20 -10.03
N GLU A 80 -6.34 -6.13 -10.62
CA GLU A 80 -5.51 -5.88 -11.81
C GLU A 80 -6.35 -5.38 -12.98
N ALA A 81 -7.48 -6.06 -13.26
CA ALA A 81 -8.37 -5.68 -14.35
C ALA A 81 -8.94 -4.28 -14.14
N HIS A 82 -9.27 -3.90 -12.89
CA HIS A 82 -9.74 -2.57 -12.59
C HIS A 82 -8.68 -1.50 -12.85
N LEU A 83 -7.46 -1.67 -12.33
CA LEU A 83 -6.35 -0.75 -12.56
C LEU A 83 -6.05 -0.58 -14.06
N ASN A 84 -6.07 -1.68 -14.82
CA ASN A 84 -5.87 -1.64 -16.28
C ASN A 84 -7.01 -0.92 -17.02
N ARG A 85 -8.27 -1.05 -16.56
CA ARG A 85 -9.39 -0.25 -17.10
C ARG A 85 -9.23 1.24 -16.80
N VAL A 86 -8.68 1.60 -15.65
CA VAL A 86 -8.38 2.99 -15.29
C VAL A 86 -7.31 3.57 -16.23
N LEU A 87 -6.19 2.85 -16.42
CA LEU A 87 -5.15 3.24 -17.38
C LEU A 87 -5.69 3.41 -18.79
N ALA A 88 -6.44 2.42 -19.29
CA ALA A 88 -6.98 2.47 -20.64
C ALA A 88 -7.92 3.67 -20.83
N LYS A 89 -8.71 4.04 -19.82
CA LYS A 89 -9.58 5.22 -19.87
C LYS A 89 -8.78 6.53 -19.81
N GLY A 90 -7.76 6.61 -18.96
CA GLY A 90 -6.94 7.81 -18.81
C GLY A 90 -6.02 8.09 -19.99
N LEU A 91 -5.50 7.04 -20.63
CA LEU A 91 -4.54 7.13 -21.73
C LEU A 91 -5.18 7.01 -23.13
N LYS A 92 -6.51 6.87 -23.23
CA LYS A 92 -7.23 6.62 -24.49
C LYS A 92 -6.93 7.59 -25.65
N TYR A 93 -6.48 8.81 -25.36
CA TYR A 93 -6.13 9.81 -26.37
C TYR A 93 -4.62 9.91 -26.64
N ARG A 94 -3.79 9.28 -25.79
CA ARG A 94 -2.33 9.28 -25.90
C ARG A 94 -1.84 8.01 -26.58
N ASP A 95 -2.41 6.85 -26.22
CA ASP A 95 -1.93 5.54 -26.67
C ASP A 95 -3.08 4.66 -27.17
N LYS A 96 -2.91 4.09 -28.38
CA LYS A 96 -3.89 3.16 -28.96
C LYS A 96 -3.89 1.79 -28.26
N ASP A 97 -2.75 1.41 -27.68
CA ASP A 97 -2.56 0.18 -26.92
C ASP A 97 -1.88 0.54 -25.59
N PRO A 98 -2.65 0.94 -24.57
CA PRO A 98 -2.10 1.43 -23.32
C PRO A 98 -1.34 0.31 -22.60
N PRO A 99 -0.20 0.62 -21.96
CA PRO A 99 0.54 -0.35 -21.18
C PRO A 99 -0.33 -0.92 -20.04
N VAL A 100 -0.04 -2.15 -19.64
CA VAL A 100 -0.79 -2.85 -18.59
C VAL A 100 0.07 -3.08 -17.35
N VAL A 101 -0.54 -2.89 -16.18
CA VAL A 101 -0.01 -3.33 -14.89
C VAL A 101 -0.22 -4.83 -14.77
N ARG A 102 0.80 -5.51 -14.24
CA ARG A 102 0.75 -6.94 -13.88
C ARG A 102 1.05 -7.11 -12.40
N LEU A 103 0.00 -7.36 -11.62
CA LEU A 103 0.11 -7.51 -10.17
C LEU A 103 0.63 -8.90 -9.80
N ASP A 104 1.37 -8.98 -8.70
CA ASP A 104 1.69 -10.27 -8.12
C ASP A 104 0.44 -10.96 -7.54
N THR A 105 0.27 -12.24 -7.85
CA THR A 105 -0.83 -13.04 -7.30
C THR A 105 -0.71 -13.30 -5.79
N LYS A 106 0.50 -13.22 -5.23
CA LYS A 106 0.74 -13.42 -3.80
C LYS A 106 0.39 -12.16 -3.02
N LEU A 107 -0.54 -12.31 -2.09
CA LEU A 107 -0.83 -11.31 -1.08
C LEU A 107 0.25 -11.29 0.00
N VAL A 108 0.65 -10.10 0.42
CA VAL A 108 1.50 -9.86 1.58
C VAL A 108 0.78 -8.91 2.53
N PHE A 109 1.08 -9.01 3.82
CA PHE A 109 0.54 -8.03 4.77
C PHE A 109 1.24 -6.69 4.55
N CYS A 110 0.45 -5.70 4.14
CA CYS A 110 0.89 -4.35 3.82
C CYS A 110 0.33 -3.43 4.88
N HIS A 111 1.20 -2.72 5.58
CA HIS A 111 0.84 -1.46 6.22
C HIS A 111 1.25 -0.36 5.24
N THR A 112 0.37 0.58 4.91
CA THR A 112 0.61 1.55 3.83
C THR A 112 0.56 3.01 4.28
N ASP A 113 0.54 3.27 5.59
CA ASP A 113 0.57 4.63 6.16
C ASP A 113 1.91 4.86 6.88
N PHE A 114 2.93 5.24 6.11
CA PHE A 114 4.30 5.32 6.61
C PHE A 114 4.63 6.65 7.28
N ASN A 115 3.63 7.40 7.76
CA ASN A 115 3.81 8.62 8.52
C ASN A 115 4.69 8.38 9.77
N ASP A 116 5.62 9.28 10.05
CA ASP A 116 6.55 9.16 11.19
C ASP A 116 5.82 9.18 12.55
N GLU A 117 4.62 9.75 12.60
CA GLU A 117 3.71 9.72 13.75
C GLU A 117 3.25 8.31 14.13
N ASN A 118 3.22 7.37 13.17
CA ASN A 118 2.86 5.97 13.39
C ASN A 118 4.00 5.13 13.98
N TYR A 119 5.13 5.78 14.29
CA TYR A 119 6.31 5.14 14.86
C TYR A 119 6.65 5.72 16.23
N LEU A 120 6.53 4.88 17.25
CA LEU A 120 6.84 5.26 18.63
C LEU A 120 8.10 4.56 19.10
N PHE A 121 8.88 5.26 19.92
CA PHE A 121 10.08 4.70 20.52
C PHE A 121 9.93 4.62 22.02
N ASP A 122 10.43 3.53 22.58
CA ASP A 122 10.73 3.44 24.00
C ASP A 122 12.12 2.83 24.20
N THR A 123 12.60 2.92 25.43
CA THR A 123 13.83 2.24 25.85
C THR A 123 13.49 1.29 26.97
N HIS A 124 13.74 0.01 26.74
CA HIS A 124 13.51 -1.04 27.72
C HIS A 124 14.81 -1.81 27.96
N ASN A 125 15.26 -1.87 29.22
CA ASN A 125 16.54 -2.47 29.62
C ASN A 125 17.74 -1.92 28.83
N GLY A 126 17.77 -0.61 28.59
CA GLY A 126 18.83 0.06 27.82
C GLY A 126 18.83 -0.23 26.32
N ARG A 127 17.82 -0.95 25.80
CA ARG A 127 17.65 -1.21 24.37
C ARG A 127 16.54 -0.33 23.81
N LEU A 128 16.86 0.42 22.77
CA LEU A 128 15.89 1.16 21.97
C LEU A 128 14.98 0.15 21.25
N ARG A 129 13.67 0.36 21.35
CA ARG A 129 12.66 -0.39 20.62
C ARG A 129 11.83 0.57 19.79
N LEU A 130 11.34 0.05 18.68
CA LEU A 130 10.44 0.74 17.78
C LEU A 130 9.10 0.01 17.82
N HIS A 131 8.05 0.75 18.09
CA HIS A 131 6.66 0.31 18.01
C HIS A 131 6.04 0.94 16.78
N MET A 132 5.30 0.15 16.04
CA MET A 132 4.50 0.61 14.91
C MET A 132 3.05 0.55 15.35
N ILE A 133 2.33 1.65 15.18
CA ILE A 133 0.93 1.78 15.57
C ILE A 133 0.07 2.04 14.32
N ASP A 134 -1.22 2.26 14.57
CA ASP A 134 -2.22 2.64 13.56
C ASP A 134 -2.30 1.70 12.35
N PHE A 135 -2.91 0.53 12.54
CA PHE A 135 -3.08 -0.46 11.48
C PHE A 135 -4.35 -0.22 10.64
N GLU A 136 -4.98 0.97 10.69
CA GLU A 136 -6.20 1.26 9.92
C GLU A 136 -6.00 1.14 8.40
N HIS A 137 -4.80 1.46 7.92
CA HIS A 137 -4.40 1.33 6.52
C HIS A 137 -3.75 -0.02 6.21
N SER A 138 -3.95 -1.04 7.05
CA SER A 138 -3.34 -2.35 6.85
C SER A 138 -4.25 -3.31 6.07
N SER A 139 -3.68 -4.02 5.11
CA SER A 139 -4.40 -4.91 4.21
C SER A 139 -3.50 -6.03 3.69
N PHE A 140 -4.09 -7.16 3.28
CA PHE A 140 -3.39 -8.13 2.45
C PHE A 140 -3.51 -7.70 0.99
N LEU A 141 -2.39 -7.29 0.38
CA LEU A 141 -2.37 -6.77 -0.99
C LEU A 141 -1.27 -7.41 -1.82
N PRO A 142 -1.36 -7.38 -3.16
CA PRO A 142 -0.22 -7.64 -4.02
C PRO A 142 0.98 -6.77 -3.64
N ILE A 143 2.18 -7.34 -3.70
CA ILE A 143 3.42 -6.64 -3.27
C ILE A 143 3.68 -5.34 -4.05
N ASP A 144 3.07 -5.16 -5.22
CA ASP A 144 3.12 -3.93 -6.01
C ASP A 144 2.49 -2.73 -5.29
N PHE A 145 1.38 -2.93 -4.56
CA PHE A 145 0.78 -1.88 -3.72
C PHE A 145 1.75 -1.45 -2.62
N PHE A 146 2.34 -2.42 -1.93
CA PHE A 146 3.34 -2.15 -0.91
C PHE A 146 4.58 -1.44 -1.47
N ALA A 147 5.08 -1.88 -2.62
CA ALA A 147 6.20 -1.23 -3.30
C ALA A 147 5.86 0.22 -3.65
N PHE A 148 4.65 0.47 -4.14
CA PHE A 148 4.19 1.82 -4.45
C PHE A 148 4.14 2.69 -3.21
N ALA A 149 3.53 2.22 -2.11
CA ALA A 149 3.45 2.97 -0.87
C ALA A 149 4.84 3.31 -0.31
N ILE A 150 5.78 2.37 -0.31
CA ILE A 150 7.15 2.62 0.16
C ILE A 150 7.91 3.64 -0.71
N LEU A 151 7.72 3.59 -2.03
CA LEU A 151 8.51 4.38 -2.98
C LEU A 151 7.91 5.76 -3.25
N MET A 152 6.61 5.95 -3.06
CA MET A 152 5.90 7.21 -3.37
C MET A 152 5.53 8.03 -2.13
N ASP A 153 5.29 7.39 -0.98
CA ASP A 153 4.92 8.07 0.28
C ASP A 153 6.13 8.40 1.15
N GLY A 154 7.33 8.11 0.65
CA GLY A 154 8.56 8.24 1.40
C GLY A 154 8.98 9.69 1.60
N ASP A 155 8.33 10.41 2.51
CA ASP A 155 8.91 11.60 3.17
C ASP A 155 10.17 11.20 4.00
N TRP A 156 10.41 9.89 4.14
CA TRP A 156 11.72 9.29 4.36
C TRP A 156 12.68 9.70 3.25
N GLY A 157 13.38 10.84 3.40
CA GLY A 157 14.31 11.49 2.45
C GLY A 157 15.49 10.65 1.90
N ALA A 158 15.23 9.44 1.43
CA ALA A 158 16.13 8.50 0.82
C ALA A 158 15.33 7.51 -0.03
N GLU A 159 14.72 8.03 -1.11
CA GLU A 159 13.92 7.35 -2.17
C GLU A 159 14.52 6.05 -2.73
N GLN A 160 15.76 5.67 -2.36
CA GLN A 160 16.41 4.43 -2.80
C GLN A 160 16.98 3.55 -1.66
N SER A 161 17.25 4.09 -0.47
CA SER A 161 17.88 3.30 0.61
C SER A 161 16.85 2.46 1.37
N THR A 162 15.65 3.00 1.61
CA THR A 162 14.56 2.30 2.30
C THR A 162 13.99 1.18 1.44
N GLY A 163 13.69 1.43 0.16
CA GLY A 163 13.21 0.42 -0.80
C GLY A 163 14.16 -0.78 -0.95
N ARG A 164 15.47 -0.53 -1.02
CA ARG A 164 16.49 -1.59 -1.01
C ARG A 164 16.54 -2.33 0.32
N SER A 165 16.43 -1.61 1.44
CA SER A 165 16.49 -2.19 2.78
C SER A 165 15.29 -3.08 3.11
N VAL A 166 14.10 -2.76 2.58
CA VAL A 166 12.90 -3.61 2.73
C VAL A 166 12.88 -4.77 1.73
N GLY A 167 13.71 -4.71 0.69
CA GLY A 167 13.85 -5.76 -0.32
C GLY A 167 12.65 -5.82 -1.27
N ILE A 168 12.26 -4.69 -1.86
CA ILE A 168 11.26 -4.66 -2.93
C ILE A 168 11.76 -5.48 -4.14
N PRO A 169 10.97 -6.43 -4.66
CA PRO A 169 11.36 -7.17 -5.86
C PRO A 169 11.52 -6.25 -7.08
N ALA A 170 12.54 -6.49 -7.89
CA ALA A 170 12.81 -5.67 -9.09
C ALA A 170 11.62 -5.62 -10.07
N ARG A 171 10.79 -6.67 -10.12
CA ARG A 171 9.56 -6.69 -10.95
C ARG A 171 8.57 -5.59 -10.56
N CYS A 172 8.50 -5.20 -9.30
CA CYS A 172 7.55 -4.16 -8.88
C CYS A 172 7.94 -2.80 -9.49
N LEU A 173 9.24 -2.58 -9.74
CA LEU A 173 9.74 -1.33 -10.34
C LEU A 173 9.21 -1.10 -11.76
N THR A 174 8.85 -2.16 -12.50
CA THR A 174 8.26 -2.01 -13.84
C THR A 174 6.82 -1.48 -13.80
N ASN A 175 6.10 -1.73 -12.70
CA ASN A 175 4.73 -1.23 -12.50
C ASN A 175 4.69 0.20 -11.95
N MET A 176 5.75 0.69 -11.29
CA MET A 176 5.72 1.99 -10.57
C MET A 176 5.30 3.18 -11.45
N PRO A 177 5.83 3.38 -12.68
CA PRO A 177 5.38 4.49 -13.52
C PRO A 177 3.88 4.40 -13.84
N LEU A 178 3.38 3.19 -14.09
CA LEU A 178 1.98 2.95 -14.41
C LEU A 178 1.07 3.17 -13.18
N MET A 179 1.52 2.74 -12.00
CA MET A 179 0.80 2.98 -10.76
C MET A 179 0.74 4.49 -10.41
N GLY A 180 1.79 5.25 -10.73
CA GLY A 180 1.79 6.72 -10.63
C GLY A 180 0.78 7.37 -11.58
N GLU A 181 0.72 6.92 -12.84
CA GLU A 181 -0.31 7.36 -13.80
C GLU A 181 -1.72 7.01 -13.31
N ILE A 182 -1.93 5.81 -12.76
CA ILE A 182 -3.20 5.39 -12.15
C ILE A 182 -3.60 6.32 -11.00
N GLN A 183 -2.69 6.61 -10.07
CA GLN A 183 -2.94 7.53 -8.95
C GLN A 183 -3.32 8.92 -9.46
N GLY A 184 -2.62 9.42 -10.48
CA GLY A 184 -2.96 10.69 -11.13
C GLY A 184 -4.36 10.67 -11.73
N ILE A 185 -4.75 9.58 -12.41
CA ILE A 185 -6.09 9.42 -12.98
C ILE A 185 -7.15 9.36 -11.87
N PHE A 186 -6.93 8.62 -10.79
CA PHE A 186 -7.87 8.59 -9.66
C PHE A 186 -8.03 9.97 -9.02
N THR A 187 -6.95 10.75 -8.93
CA THR A 187 -6.97 12.10 -8.35
C THR A 187 -7.77 13.08 -9.22
N VAL A 188 -7.57 13.05 -10.54
CA VAL A 188 -8.17 14.00 -11.49
C VAL A 188 -9.61 13.64 -11.87
N TYR A 189 -9.94 12.36 -11.98
CA TYR A 189 -11.25 11.90 -12.44
C TYR A 189 -12.17 11.46 -11.28
N VAL A 190 -13.44 11.15 -11.60
CA VAL A 190 -14.43 10.66 -10.63
C VAL A 190 -13.98 9.30 -10.08
N PRO A 191 -14.11 9.00 -8.78
CA PRO A 191 -13.63 7.75 -8.18
C PRO A 191 -14.20 6.47 -8.82
N THR A 192 -15.28 6.58 -9.61
CA THR A 192 -15.91 5.47 -10.34
C THR A 192 -15.25 5.16 -11.71
N VAL A 193 -14.18 5.86 -12.08
CA VAL A 193 -13.44 5.56 -13.33
C VAL A 193 -12.96 4.11 -13.29
N GLY A 194 -13.10 3.42 -14.42
CA GLY A 194 -12.72 2.01 -14.51
C GLY A 194 -13.74 1.02 -13.91
N GLN A 195 -14.73 1.44 -13.12
CA GLN A 195 -15.80 0.54 -12.67
C GLN A 195 -16.64 0.06 -13.85
N MET A 196 -17.05 -1.21 -13.83
CA MET A 196 -18.10 -1.69 -14.73
C MET A 196 -19.42 -1.10 -14.24
N SER A 197 -20.18 -0.42 -15.11
CA SER A 197 -21.57 -0.08 -14.78
C SER A 197 -22.37 -1.38 -14.60
N ASP A 198 -23.30 -1.45 -13.65
CA ASP A 198 -24.22 -2.60 -13.44
C ASP A 198 -24.87 -3.12 -14.74
N ARG A 199 -25.03 -2.26 -15.76
CA ARG A 199 -25.50 -2.65 -17.10
C ARG A 199 -24.61 -3.68 -17.83
N ALA A 200 -23.33 -3.78 -17.49
CA ALA A 200 -22.41 -4.75 -18.10
C ALA A 200 -22.54 -6.14 -17.46
N LEU A 201 -22.80 -6.20 -16.15
CA LEU A 201 -23.06 -7.45 -15.43
C LEU A 201 -24.40 -8.06 -15.85
N LEU A 202 -25.45 -7.24 -16.01
CA LEU A 202 -26.76 -7.68 -16.52
C LEU A 202 -26.70 -8.25 -17.95
N LYS A 203 -25.77 -7.81 -18.80
CA LYS A 203 -25.63 -8.36 -20.16
C LYS A 203 -24.97 -9.73 -20.18
N HIS A 204 -24.15 -10.09 -19.18
CA HIS A 204 -23.58 -11.44 -19.11
C HIS A 204 -24.59 -12.48 -18.61
N GLU A 205 -25.50 -12.10 -17.70
CA GLU A 205 -26.57 -13.00 -17.22
C GLU A 205 -27.67 -13.25 -18.27
N ILE A 206 -27.91 -12.31 -19.18
CA ILE A 206 -28.92 -12.45 -20.25
C ILE A 206 -28.40 -13.30 -21.43
N ILE A 207 -27.08 -13.43 -21.61
CA ILE A 207 -26.49 -14.19 -22.73
C ILE A 207 -26.25 -15.68 -22.35
N GLN A 208 -26.41 -16.05 -21.08
CA GLN A 208 -26.28 -17.44 -20.60
C GLN A 208 -27.60 -18.09 -20.13
N ARG A 209 -28.76 -17.53 -20.51
CA ARG A 209 -30.09 -18.14 -20.34
C ARG A 209 -30.78 -18.28 -21.69
#